data_AF-A0A2P6PWH8-F1
#
_entry.id   AF-A0A2P6PWH8-F1
#
_cell.length_a   1.000
_cell.length_b   1.000
_cell.length_c   1.000
_cell.angle_alpha   90.00
_cell.angle_beta   90.00
_cell.angle_gamma   90.00
#
_symmetry.space_group_name_H-M   'P 1'
#
loop_
_entity.id
_entity.type
_entity.pdbx_description
1 polymer ?
#
loop_
_entity_poly.entity_id
_entity_poly.type
_entity_poly.pdbx_seq_one_letter_code
_entity_poly.pdbx_strand_id
1 'polypeptide(L)'
;MKNRNPKDAAINREKSDGSKSVYNKKKNPRRFGWQGRSLENSTNSYYNPAMIKKKREFYDNAKHVKKYKKLVKQQPTDVPSAIIPLEEENETEDGSKMSKNNKKRKDRESRNLIEIYEKKHEEIEKARMEKEAKFQARKEEREKSEARRKAIREKMMKKTHKGQPVMKYRIQHLLETIQGSMNKS
;
A
#
# COMPACT_ATOMS: atom_id res chain seq x y z
N MET A 1 -5.85 -3.88 56.41
CA MET A 1 -7.27 -3.66 56.75
C MET A 1 -7.75 -2.36 56.11
N LYS A 2 -8.93 -2.41 55.48
CA LYS A 2 -9.86 -1.30 55.11
C LYS A 2 -9.54 -0.43 53.88
N ASN A 3 -10.22 -0.81 52.78
CA ASN A 3 -10.74 0.09 51.73
C ASN A 3 -11.82 1.02 52.31
N ARG A 4 -12.06 2.19 51.67
CA ARG A 4 -13.38 2.83 51.46
C ARG A 4 -13.26 4.13 50.64
N ASN A 5 -13.93 4.15 49.48
CA ASN A 5 -14.38 5.37 48.81
C ASN A 5 -15.68 5.86 49.48
N PRO A 6 -15.97 7.17 49.50
CA PRO A 6 -17.33 7.67 49.61
C PRO A 6 -17.90 7.96 48.22
N LYS A 7 -19.02 7.29 47.92
CA LYS A 7 -20.06 7.78 47.02
C LYS A 7 -21.03 8.57 47.89
N ASP A 8 -21.28 9.83 47.55
CA ASP A 8 -22.47 10.60 47.92
C ASP A 8 -22.76 11.49 46.70
N ALA A 9 -23.85 11.34 45.93
CA ALA A 9 -25.28 11.40 46.23
C ALA A 9 -25.86 12.75 45.76
N ALA A 10 -26.73 12.66 44.73
CA ALA A 10 -27.78 13.60 44.32
C ALA A 10 -27.33 15.01 43.83
N ILE A 11 -27.88 15.58 42.76
CA ILE A 11 -29.27 16.06 42.66
C ILE A 11 -29.72 16.12 41.19
N ASN A 12 -31.03 15.88 41.02
CA ASN A 12 -31.84 15.73 39.82
C ASN A 12 -32.04 16.99 38.95
N ARG A 13 -32.72 16.74 37.80
CA ARG A 13 -33.65 17.64 37.06
C ARG A 13 -32.98 18.77 36.25
N GLU A 14 -33.40 19.10 35.03
CA GLU A 14 -34.63 18.82 34.29
C GLU A 14 -34.39 19.09 32.78
N LYS A 15 -35.21 18.46 31.93
CA LYS A 15 -35.24 18.65 30.47
C LYS A 15 -35.94 19.96 30.12
N SER A 16 -35.52 20.62 29.04
CA SER A 16 -36.46 21.28 28.13
C SER A 16 -35.85 21.51 26.74
N ASP A 17 -36.54 20.96 25.74
CA ASP A 17 -36.37 21.23 24.32
C ASP A 17 -36.80 22.66 23.98
N GLY A 18 -36.09 23.30 23.06
CA GLY A 18 -36.38 24.66 22.60
C GLY A 18 -35.88 24.90 21.18
N SER A 19 -36.62 24.39 20.20
CA SER A 19 -36.46 24.67 18.77
C SER A 19 -36.86 26.10 18.40
N LYS A 20 -36.06 26.80 17.57
CA LYS A 20 -36.43 27.85 16.58
C LYS A 20 -35.16 28.32 15.83
N SER A 21 -34.93 27.86 14.61
CA SER A 21 -35.29 28.54 13.35
C SER A 21 -34.59 29.87 13.10
N VAL A 22 -33.54 29.86 12.25
CA VAL A 22 -33.18 31.04 11.43
C VAL A 22 -32.73 30.54 10.05
N TYR A 23 -33.58 30.75 9.06
CA TYR A 23 -33.20 30.71 7.65
C TYR A 23 -32.11 31.76 7.41
N ASN A 24 -30.97 31.34 6.85
CA ASN A 24 -30.10 32.23 6.09
C ASN A 24 -29.60 31.49 4.85
N LYS A 25 -30.34 31.67 3.74
CA LYS A 25 -29.75 31.56 2.40
C LYS A 25 -28.72 32.68 2.27
N LYS A 26 -27.46 32.36 1.96
CA LYS A 26 -26.64 33.15 1.02
C LYS A 26 -25.28 32.50 0.69
N LYS A 27 -25.08 32.43 -0.63
CA LYS A 27 -23.84 32.54 -1.41
C LYS A 27 -23.00 31.28 -1.62
N ASN A 28 -23.06 30.84 -2.87
CA ASN A 28 -22.20 29.89 -3.54
C ASN A 28 -20.77 30.49 -3.65
N PRO A 29 -19.74 29.98 -2.96
CA PRO A 29 -18.39 30.40 -3.26
C PRO A 29 -17.98 29.70 -4.55
N ARG A 30 -17.91 30.48 -5.63
CA ARG A 30 -16.98 30.18 -6.72
C ARG A 30 -15.60 29.94 -6.08
N ARG A 31 -15.20 28.68 -5.88
CA ARG A 31 -13.82 28.33 -5.58
C ARG A 31 -13.12 28.00 -6.90
N PHE A 32 -12.72 29.10 -7.55
CA PHE A 32 -11.56 29.06 -8.42
C PHE A 32 -10.35 28.60 -7.60
N GLY A 33 -9.50 27.80 -8.25
CA GLY A 33 -8.05 27.79 -8.01
C GLY A 33 -7.61 27.37 -6.61
N TRP A 34 -7.06 26.16 -6.53
CA TRP A 34 -5.78 25.94 -5.87
C TRP A 34 -5.61 26.65 -4.52
N GLN A 35 -6.30 26.16 -3.49
CA GLN A 35 -5.98 26.59 -2.13
C GLN A 35 -6.10 25.41 -1.19
N GLY A 36 -4.93 25.01 -0.68
CA GLY A 36 -4.73 24.31 0.57
C GLY A 36 -5.68 23.15 0.83
N ARG A 37 -5.21 21.93 0.59
CA ARG A 37 -5.51 20.86 1.55
C ARG A 37 -4.96 21.37 2.89
N SER A 38 -5.80 22.00 3.71
CA SER A 38 -5.50 22.09 5.13
C SER A 38 -5.26 20.65 5.53
N LEU A 39 -4.03 20.38 5.95
CA LEU A 39 -3.62 19.11 6.49
C LEU A 39 -4.32 19.03 7.86
N GLU A 40 -5.63 18.77 7.86
CA GLU A 40 -6.34 18.30 9.03
C GLU A 40 -5.81 16.90 9.30
N ASN A 41 -4.67 16.88 9.99
CA ASN A 41 -4.12 15.70 10.63
C ASN A 41 -5.20 15.21 11.58
N SER A 42 -6.00 14.23 11.11
CA SER A 42 -6.86 13.45 11.97
C SER A 42 -6.00 12.97 13.13
N THR A 43 -6.39 13.39 14.32
CA THR A 43 -5.75 13.09 15.59
C THR A 43 -5.20 11.66 15.60
N ASN A 44 -3.87 11.58 15.71
CA ASN A 44 -3.11 10.42 16.18
C ASN A 44 -3.42 9.06 15.53
N SER A 45 -2.78 8.75 14.40
CA SER A 45 -2.55 7.36 14.00
C SER A 45 -1.34 7.26 13.08
N TYR A 46 -0.37 6.46 13.51
CA TYR A 46 0.85 6.07 12.80
C TYR A 46 0.66 6.02 11.26
N TYR A 47 1.47 6.80 10.53
CA TYR A 47 1.37 6.93 9.07
C TYR A 47 1.59 5.57 8.40
N ASN A 48 0.49 4.90 8.02
CA ASN A 48 0.52 3.65 7.28
C ASN A 48 0.19 3.92 5.80
N PRO A 49 1.17 3.87 4.88
CA PRO A 49 0.95 4.15 3.46
C PRO A 49 -0.05 3.19 2.81
N ALA A 50 -0.14 1.94 3.29
CA ALA A 50 -1.09 0.95 2.75
C ALA A 50 -2.55 1.34 3.05
N MET A 51 -2.82 1.85 4.25
CA MET A 51 -4.17 2.32 4.63
C MET A 51 -4.57 3.57 3.86
N ILE A 52 -3.63 4.48 3.62
CA ILE A 52 -3.86 5.69 2.82
C ILE A 52 -4.17 5.32 1.37
N LYS A 53 -3.42 4.37 0.79
CA LYS A 53 -3.67 3.86 -0.56
C LYS A 53 -5.07 3.25 -0.69
N LYS A 54 -5.47 2.38 0.24
CA LYS A 54 -6.83 1.80 0.28
C LYS A 54 -7.93 2.85 0.36
N LYS A 55 -7.76 3.88 1.20
CA LYS A 55 -8.73 4.98 1.32
C LYS A 55 -8.88 5.79 0.02
N ARG A 56 -7.76 6.04 -0.69
CA ARG A 56 -7.78 6.73 -1.99
C ARG A 56 -8.50 5.90 -3.05
N GLU A 57 -8.13 4.63 -3.18
CA GLU A 57 -8.74 3.70 -4.13
C GLU A 57 -10.24 3.54 -3.90
N PHE A 58 -10.68 3.43 -2.63
CA PHE A 58 -12.10 3.38 -2.29
C PHE A 58 -12.86 4.62 -2.80
N TYR A 59 -12.28 5.81 -2.63
CA TYR A 59 -12.89 7.06 -3.07
C TYR A 59 -12.96 7.17 -4.60
N ASP A 60 -11.89 6.81 -5.29
CA ASP A 60 -11.84 6.80 -6.75
C ASP A 60 -12.86 5.79 -7.32
N ASN A 61 -12.93 4.59 -6.76
CA ASN A 61 -13.90 3.57 -7.15
C ASN A 61 -15.34 4.05 -6.93
N ALA A 62 -15.64 4.66 -5.77
CA ALA A 62 -16.96 5.23 -5.51
C ALA A 62 -17.33 6.32 -6.53
N LYS A 63 -16.36 7.14 -6.94
CA LYS A 63 -16.55 8.16 -8.00
C LYS A 63 -16.84 7.52 -9.35
N HIS A 64 -16.12 6.46 -9.72
CA HIS A 64 -16.36 5.71 -10.96
C HIS A 64 -17.75 5.05 -10.97
N VAL A 65 -18.13 4.38 -9.89
CA VAL A 65 -19.47 3.79 -9.72
C VAL A 65 -20.56 4.86 -9.85
N LYS A 66 -20.39 6.02 -9.21
CA LYS A 66 -21.34 7.13 -9.33
C LYS A 66 -21.44 7.66 -10.75
N LYS A 67 -20.31 7.78 -11.47
CA LYS A 67 -20.28 8.19 -12.88
C LYS A 67 -21.02 7.17 -13.77
N TYR A 68 -20.74 5.88 -13.59
CA TYR A 68 -21.40 4.80 -14.31
C TYR A 68 -22.91 4.79 -14.06
N LYS A 69 -23.34 4.83 -12.80
CA LYS A 69 -24.78 4.90 -12.45
C LYS A 69 -25.48 6.10 -13.08
N LYS A 70 -24.79 7.24 -13.25
CA LYS A 70 -25.35 8.39 -13.97
C LYS A 70 -25.52 8.11 -15.46
N LEU A 71 -24.52 7.52 -16.10
CA LEU A 71 -24.59 7.16 -17.52
C LEU A 71 -25.69 6.13 -17.80
N VAL A 72 -25.83 5.11 -16.94
CA VAL A 72 -26.90 4.12 -17.05
C VAL A 72 -28.29 4.77 -16.91
N LYS A 73 -28.45 5.73 -16.00
CA LYS A 73 -29.70 6.48 -15.85
C LYS A 73 -30.00 7.45 -17.00
N GLN A 74 -28.98 7.81 -17.79
CA GLN A 74 -29.13 8.69 -18.95
C GLN A 74 -29.43 7.90 -20.24
N GLN A 75 -29.33 6.57 -20.23
CA GLN A 75 -29.92 5.76 -21.28
C GLN A 75 -31.44 5.93 -21.20
N PRO A 76 -32.12 6.44 -22.24
CA PRO A 76 -33.56 6.47 -22.25
C PRO A 76 -34.05 5.02 -22.20
N THR A 77 -34.71 4.66 -21.10
CA THR A 77 -35.52 3.45 -21.02
C THR A 77 -36.79 3.69 -21.83
N ASP A 78 -36.69 3.53 -23.15
CA ASP A 78 -37.86 3.20 -23.94
C ASP A 78 -37.92 1.66 -24.03
N VAL A 79 -39.02 1.14 -23.49
CA VAL A 79 -39.59 -0.21 -23.67
C VAL A 79 -39.16 -1.30 -22.64
N PRO A 80 -40.14 -2.02 -22.04
CA PRO A 80 -39.94 -2.91 -20.90
C PRO A 80 -39.41 -4.29 -21.30
N SER A 81 -38.92 -5.02 -20.30
CA SER A 81 -38.50 -6.41 -20.37
C SER A 81 -39.53 -7.30 -21.10
N ALA A 82 -39.20 -7.76 -22.30
CA ALA A 82 -39.75 -8.97 -22.89
C ALA A 82 -38.77 -9.54 -23.93
N ILE A 83 -38.55 -10.84 -23.82
CA ILE A 83 -37.68 -11.75 -24.58
C ILE A 83 -37.94 -11.66 -26.10
N ILE A 84 -36.90 -11.51 -26.93
CA ILE A 84 -36.90 -11.93 -28.36
C ILE A 84 -35.50 -12.46 -28.73
N PRO A 85 -35.35 -13.66 -29.34
CA PRO A 85 -34.07 -14.22 -29.76
C PRO A 85 -33.52 -13.52 -30.99
N LEU A 86 -32.19 -13.44 -31.02
CA LEU A 86 -31.35 -13.04 -32.14
C LEU A 86 -31.59 -13.99 -33.34
N GLU A 87 -32.32 -13.52 -34.35
CA GLU A 87 -32.21 -14.09 -35.70
C GLU A 87 -31.51 -13.10 -36.64
N GLU A 88 -30.69 -13.75 -37.45
CA GLU A 88 -29.70 -13.28 -38.38
C GLU A 88 -30.39 -12.81 -39.67
N GLU A 89 -30.24 -11.53 -40.01
CA GLU A 89 -30.52 -11.06 -41.37
C GLU A 89 -29.34 -10.22 -41.84
N ASN A 90 -28.55 -10.85 -42.70
CA ASN A 90 -27.53 -10.20 -43.51
C ASN A 90 -28.25 -9.48 -44.66
N GLU A 91 -28.14 -8.16 -44.79
CA GLU A 91 -28.11 -7.52 -46.11
C GLU A 91 -27.15 -6.31 -46.11
N THR A 92 -26.12 -6.47 -46.94
CA THR A 92 -25.08 -5.50 -47.30
C THR A 92 -25.57 -4.51 -48.33
N GLU A 93 -25.41 -3.21 -48.07
CA GLU A 93 -25.09 -2.09 -49.00
C GLU A 93 -25.39 -0.82 -48.19
N ASP A 94 -24.49 0.10 -47.88
CA ASP A 94 -23.52 0.82 -48.70
C ASP A 94 -22.64 1.64 -47.71
N GLY A 95 -21.34 1.80 -47.98
CA GLY A 95 -20.43 2.59 -47.11
C GLY A 95 -19.06 1.99 -46.75
N SER A 96 -18.66 0.88 -47.38
CA SER A 96 -17.46 0.11 -46.98
C SER A 96 -16.15 0.53 -47.67
N LYS A 97 -15.86 1.83 -47.78
CA LYS A 97 -14.53 2.30 -48.27
C LYS A 97 -13.67 3.02 -47.22
N MET A 98 -14.23 3.43 -46.08
CA MET A 98 -13.47 4.10 -44.99
C MET A 98 -12.91 3.15 -43.90
N SER A 99 -13.26 1.86 -43.93
CA SER A 99 -12.96 0.92 -42.83
C SER A 99 -11.57 0.25 -42.88
N LYS A 100 -11.02 -0.01 -44.09
CA LYS A 100 -9.77 -0.79 -44.24
C LYS A 100 -8.53 -0.11 -43.62
N ASN A 101 -8.50 1.23 -43.61
CA ASN A 101 -7.40 1.99 -43.00
C ASN A 101 -7.45 2.01 -41.47
N ASN A 102 -8.65 2.00 -40.87
CA ASN A 102 -8.81 1.97 -39.42
C ASN A 102 -8.45 0.59 -38.82
N LYS A 103 -8.74 -0.50 -39.55
CA LYS A 103 -8.38 -1.86 -39.13
C LYS A 103 -6.85 -2.05 -39.04
N LYS A 104 -6.11 -1.59 -40.06
CA LYS A 104 -4.63 -1.62 -40.06
C LYS A 104 -3.99 -0.74 -38.98
N ARG A 105 -4.62 0.39 -38.62
CA ARG A 105 -4.15 1.26 -37.52
C ARG A 105 -4.37 0.61 -36.14
N LYS A 106 -5.55 0.01 -35.91
CA LYS A 106 -5.83 -0.75 -34.67
C LYS A 106 -4.89 -1.94 -34.45
N ASP A 107 -4.55 -2.68 -35.51
CA ASP A 107 -3.58 -3.78 -35.41
C ASP A 107 -2.17 -3.30 -35.09
N ARG A 108 -1.75 -2.12 -35.58
CA ARG A 108 -0.46 -1.53 -35.21
C ARG A 108 -0.45 -0.99 -33.78
N GLU A 109 -1.53 -0.35 -33.35
CA GLU A 109 -1.66 0.20 -32.00
C GLU A 109 -1.67 -0.91 -30.94
N SER A 110 -2.38 -2.02 -31.20
CA SER A 110 -2.37 -3.20 -30.32
C SER A 110 -1.00 -3.87 -30.25
N ARG A 111 -0.27 -3.98 -31.36
CA ARG A 111 1.13 -4.47 -31.35
C ARG A 111 2.05 -3.55 -30.54
N ASN A 112 1.92 -2.23 -30.69
CA ASN A 112 2.70 -1.27 -29.89
C ASN A 112 2.39 -1.38 -28.38
N LEU A 113 1.13 -1.62 -28.02
CA LEU A 113 0.73 -1.83 -26.61
C LEU A 113 1.35 -3.09 -26.00
N ILE A 114 1.42 -4.17 -26.77
CA ILE A 114 2.06 -5.44 -26.36
C ILE A 114 3.56 -5.21 -26.13
N GLU A 115 4.25 -4.55 -27.06
CA GLU A 115 5.67 -4.25 -26.93
C GLU A 115 5.99 -3.37 -25.71
N ILE A 116 5.13 -2.39 -25.40
CA ILE A 116 5.30 -1.52 -24.22
C ILE A 116 5.11 -2.33 -22.93
N TYR A 117 4.16 -3.27 -22.92
CA TYR A 117 3.91 -4.14 -21.78
C TYR A 117 5.09 -5.09 -21.53
N GLU A 118 5.58 -5.75 -22.59
CA GLU A 118 6.72 -6.67 -22.51
C GLU A 118 7.97 -5.96 -22.00
N LYS A 119 8.29 -4.78 -22.56
CA LYS A 119 9.43 -3.96 -22.09
C LYS A 119 9.33 -3.60 -20.60
N LYS A 120 8.15 -3.16 -20.14
CA LYS A 120 7.93 -2.87 -18.71
C LYS A 120 8.08 -4.11 -17.83
N HIS A 121 7.58 -5.25 -18.30
CA HIS A 121 7.68 -6.50 -17.56
C HIS A 121 9.15 -6.94 -17.43
N GLU A 122 9.93 -6.86 -18.51
CA GLU A 122 11.36 -7.16 -18.50
C GLU A 122 12.15 -6.24 -17.55
N GLU A 123 11.86 -4.94 -17.54
CA GLU A 123 12.49 -3.99 -16.63
C GLU A 123 12.18 -4.31 -15.16
N ILE A 124 10.93 -4.69 -14.86
CA ILE A 124 10.51 -5.08 -13.51
C ILE A 124 11.21 -6.36 -13.07
N GLU A 125 11.29 -7.38 -13.94
CA GLU A 125 11.96 -8.63 -13.63
C GLU A 125 13.47 -8.44 -13.45
N LYS A 126 14.12 -7.63 -14.30
CA LYS A 126 15.54 -7.24 -14.09
C LYS A 126 15.74 -6.55 -12.75
N ALA A 127 14.87 -5.60 -12.39
CA ALA A 127 14.94 -4.92 -11.10
C ALA A 127 14.67 -5.85 -9.90
N ARG A 128 13.87 -6.92 -10.07
CA ARG A 128 13.67 -7.95 -9.04
C ARG A 128 14.94 -8.79 -8.88
N MET A 129 15.51 -9.27 -9.98
CA MET A 129 16.74 -10.06 -9.99
C MET A 129 17.91 -9.32 -9.36
N GLU A 130 18.12 -8.04 -9.68
CA GLU A 130 19.18 -7.24 -9.08
C GLU A 130 18.99 -7.04 -7.57
N LYS A 131 17.75 -6.85 -7.12
CA LYS A 131 17.44 -6.70 -5.69
C LYS A 131 17.63 -8.01 -4.96
N GLU A 132 17.22 -9.12 -5.55
CA GLU A 132 17.41 -10.45 -4.97
C GLU A 132 18.89 -10.78 -4.87
N ALA A 133 19.69 -10.54 -5.90
CA ALA A 133 21.14 -10.73 -5.87
C ALA A 133 21.81 -9.90 -4.75
N LYS A 134 21.45 -8.61 -4.62
CA LYS A 134 21.94 -7.75 -3.53
C LYS A 134 21.49 -8.25 -2.15
N PHE A 135 20.29 -8.78 -2.05
CA PHE A 135 19.77 -9.33 -0.80
C PHE A 135 20.49 -10.61 -0.40
N GLN A 136 20.71 -11.54 -1.34
CA GLN A 136 21.45 -12.78 -1.10
C GLN A 136 22.90 -12.49 -0.71
N ALA A 137 23.59 -11.58 -1.41
CA ALA A 137 24.95 -11.18 -1.06
C ALA A 137 25.05 -10.64 0.38
N ARG A 138 24.11 -9.77 0.78
CA ARG A 138 24.02 -9.26 2.16
C ARG A 138 23.69 -10.36 3.18
N LYS A 139 22.85 -11.33 2.80
CA LYS A 139 22.47 -12.44 3.65
C LYS A 139 23.67 -13.37 3.91
N GLU A 140 24.42 -13.72 2.87
CA GLU A 140 25.64 -14.52 2.99
C GLU A 140 26.72 -13.82 3.83
N GLU A 141 26.89 -12.51 3.66
CA GLU A 141 27.83 -11.73 4.47
C GLU A 141 27.44 -11.77 5.96
N ARG A 142 26.15 -11.57 6.26
CA ARG A 142 25.62 -11.68 7.63
C ARG A 142 25.85 -13.08 8.19
N GLU A 143 25.51 -14.12 7.44
CA GLU A 143 25.68 -15.51 7.87
C GLU A 143 27.13 -15.86 8.14
N LYS A 144 28.07 -15.41 7.30
CA LYS A 144 29.51 -15.57 7.54
C LYS A 144 29.95 -14.86 8.82
N SER A 145 29.47 -13.64 9.06
CA SER A 145 29.79 -12.89 10.28
C SER A 145 29.19 -13.54 11.53
N GLU A 146 27.98 -14.08 11.44
CA GLU A 146 27.29 -14.77 12.52
C GLU A 146 27.94 -16.12 12.82
N ALA A 147 28.33 -16.88 11.80
CA ALA A 147 29.06 -18.13 11.95
C ALA A 147 30.38 -17.90 12.68
N ARG A 148 31.14 -16.85 12.31
CA ARG A 148 32.35 -16.44 13.04
C ARG A 148 32.06 -16.10 14.50
N ARG A 149 31.03 -15.29 14.77
CA ARG A 149 30.62 -14.92 16.13
C ARG A 149 30.19 -16.14 16.96
N LYS A 150 29.43 -17.06 16.38
CA LYS A 150 28.98 -18.29 17.03
C LYS A 150 30.17 -19.19 17.37
N ALA A 151 31.10 -19.40 16.43
CA ALA A 151 32.30 -20.20 16.67
C ALA A 151 33.19 -19.63 17.78
N ILE A 152 33.38 -18.30 17.81
CA ILE A 152 34.10 -17.63 18.91
C ILE A 152 33.35 -17.83 20.23
N ARG A 153 32.03 -17.58 20.24
CA ARG A 153 31.20 -17.75 21.45
C ARG A 153 31.27 -19.17 21.98
N GLU A 154 31.18 -20.17 21.10
CA GLU A 154 31.27 -21.58 21.48
C GLU A 154 32.61 -21.90 22.15
N LYS A 155 33.73 -21.46 21.56
CA LYS A 155 35.07 -21.60 22.18
C LYS A 155 35.15 -20.92 23.54
N MET A 156 34.58 -19.71 23.67
CA MET A 156 34.61 -18.92 24.91
C MET A 156 33.71 -19.47 26.02
N MET A 157 32.66 -20.23 25.65
CA MET A 157 31.73 -20.89 26.58
C MET A 157 32.25 -22.25 27.07
N LYS A 158 33.37 -22.75 26.53
CA LYS A 158 34.00 -23.99 27.02
C LYS A 158 34.44 -23.82 28.48
N LYS A 159 34.11 -24.82 29.29
CA LYS A 159 34.42 -24.87 30.72
C LYS A 159 35.31 -26.08 31.02
N THR A 160 36.15 -25.92 32.03
CA THR A 160 36.93 -26.98 32.67
C THR A 160 36.00 -27.90 33.46
N HIS A 161 36.52 -29.03 33.94
CA HIS A 161 35.78 -29.98 34.78
C HIS A 161 35.13 -29.32 36.01
N LYS A 162 35.78 -28.29 36.60
CA LYS A 162 35.27 -27.53 37.75
C LYS A 162 34.29 -26.41 37.37
N GLY A 163 33.86 -26.33 36.11
CA GLY A 163 32.92 -25.32 35.61
C GLY A 163 33.55 -23.95 35.32
N GLN A 164 34.84 -23.76 35.62
CA GLN A 164 35.57 -22.54 35.29
C GLN A 164 35.80 -22.45 33.78
N PRO A 165 35.74 -21.26 33.18
CA PRO A 165 35.98 -21.09 31.75
C PRO A 165 37.41 -21.46 31.36
N VAL A 166 37.56 -22.09 30.20
CA VAL A 166 38.88 -22.53 29.72
C VAL A 166 39.71 -21.31 29.30
N MET A 167 40.74 -20.99 30.09
CA MET A 167 41.57 -19.79 29.89
C MET A 167 42.30 -19.76 28.56
N LYS A 168 42.65 -20.94 27.98
CA LYS A 168 43.26 -21.05 26.65
C LYS A 168 42.50 -20.25 25.59
N TYR A 169 41.18 -20.42 25.51
CA TYR A 169 40.37 -19.75 24.49
C TYR A 169 40.12 -18.27 24.82
N ARG A 170 40.02 -17.92 26.11
CA ARG A 170 39.83 -16.54 26.55
C ARG A 170 41.04 -15.67 26.29
N ILE A 171 42.22 -16.15 26.66
CA ILE A 171 43.49 -15.45 26.44
C ILE A 171 43.71 -15.27 24.93
N GLN A 172 43.46 -16.31 24.13
CA GLN A 172 43.54 -16.23 22.68
C GLN A 172 42.65 -15.12 22.10
N HIS A 173 41.40 -15.02 22.55
CA HIS A 173 40.48 -13.98 22.08
C HIS A 173 40.91 -12.56 22.50
N LEU A 174 41.43 -12.39 23.73
CA LEU A 174 41.95 -11.11 24.19
C LEU A 174 43.14 -10.65 23.34
N LEU A 175 44.07 -11.56 23.05
CA LEU A 175 45.24 -11.27 22.20
C LEU A 175 44.82 -10.92 20.77
N GLU A 176 43.90 -11.67 20.17
CA GLU A 176 43.37 -11.41 18.83
C GLU A 176 42.66 -10.05 18.75
N THR A 177 41.93 -9.67 19.82
CA THR A 177 41.25 -8.37 19.90
C THR A 177 42.26 -7.21 19.99
N ILE A 178 43.32 -7.37 20.79
CA ILE A 178 44.40 -6.38 20.91
C ILE A 178 45.13 -6.22 19.57
N GLN A 179 45.57 -7.31 18.95
CA GLN A 179 46.24 -7.28 17.65
C GLN A 179 45.34 -6.70 16.55
N GLY A 180 44.05 -7.08 16.55
CA GLY A 180 43.08 -6.54 15.61
C GLY A 180 42.79 -5.05 15.78
N SER A 181 42.96 -4.51 17.00
CA SER A 181 42.87 -3.07 17.26
C SER A 181 44.13 -2.32 16.81
N MET A 182 45.32 -2.91 17.00
CA MET A 182 46.60 -2.34 16.59
C MET A 182 46.77 -2.29 15.07
N ASN A 183 46.27 -3.30 14.34
CA ASN A 183 46.40 -3.36 12.89
C ASN A 183 45.36 -2.51 12.13
N LYS A 184 44.43 -1.87 12.85
CA LYS A 184 43.38 -1.00 12.28
C LYS A 184 43.65 0.49 12.48
N SER A 185 44.64 0.85 13.30
CA SER A 185 45.19 2.21 13.40
C SER A 185 46.29 2.40 12.36
#